data_AF-F7PPA0-F1
#
_entry.id   AF-F7PPA0-F1
#
_cell.length_a   1.000
_cell.length_b   1.000
_cell.length_c   1.000
_cell.angle_alpha   90.00
_cell.angle_beta   90.00
_cell.angle_gamma   90.00
#
_symmetry.space_group_name_H-M   'P 1'
#
loop_
_entity.id
_entity.type
_entity.pdbx_description
1 polymer ?
#
loop_
_entity_poly.entity_id
_entity_poly.type
_entity_poly.pdbx_seq_one_letter_code
_entity_poly.pdbx_strand_id
1 'polypeptide(L)' 'MQRSLRRTGDLRVTRLDAADFENDYAHHVYSGAGHIITLPYWPYESLSDDRFGGTPTANNRAAITAWPRTLDYFDQGLR' A
#
# COMPACT_ATOMS: atom_id res chain seq x y z
N MET A 1 0.03 11.92 -9.71
CA MET A 1 0.24 11.54 -8.29
C MET A 1 0.87 10.16 -8.09
N GLN A 2 0.31 9.06 -8.64
CA GLN A 2 0.83 7.68 -8.43
C GLN A 2 2.33 7.48 -8.72
N ARG A 3 2.88 8.09 -9.78
CA ARG A 3 4.32 8.00 -10.10
C ARG A 3 5.22 8.58 -8.99
N SER A 4 4.75 9.62 -8.29
CA SER A 4 5.49 10.25 -7.19
C SER A 4 5.50 9.38 -5.93
N LEU A 5 4.36 8.75 -5.61
CA LEU A 5 4.25 7.85 -4.45
C LEU A 5 5.12 6.61 -4.63
N ARG A 6 5.12 6.01 -5.83
CA ARG A 6 6.02 4.91 -6.17
C ARG A 6 7.49 5.31 -5.97
N ARG A 7 7.89 6.47 -6.52
CA ARG A 7 9.27 6.97 -6.39
C ARG A 7 9.69 7.15 -4.93
N THR A 8 8.83 7.72 -4.08
CA THR A 8 9.13 7.88 -2.66
C THR A 8 9.24 6.53 -1.95
N GLY A 9 8.40 5.56 -2.29
CA GLY A 9 8.49 4.18 -1.79
C GLY A 9 9.81 3.52 -2.19
N ASP A 10 10.18 3.60 -3.47
CA ASP A 10 11.42 3.03 -4.00
C ASP A 10 12.66 3.63 -3.29
N LEU A 11 12.68 4.96 -3.06
CA LEU A 11 13.76 5.62 -2.32
C LEU A 11 13.90 5.14 -0.86
N ARG A 12 12.78 4.79 -0.21
CA ARG A 12 12.80 4.25 1.15
C ARG A 12 13.37 2.83 1.16
N VAL A 13 12.97 1.98 0.23
CA VAL A 13 13.54 0.63 0.06
C VAL A 13 15.04 0.71 -0.18
N THR A 14 15.49 1.54 -1.13
CA THR A 14 16.93 1.74 -1.40
C THR A 14 17.69 2.18 -0.14
N ARG A 15 17.09 3.02 0.71
CA ARG A 15 17.71 3.45 1.96
C ARG A 15 17.80 2.31 2.99
N LEU A 16 16.77 1.47 3.10
CA LEU A 16 16.76 0.32 4.01
C LEU A 16 17.77 -0.74 3.56
N ASP A 17 17.82 -1.04 2.26
CA ASP A 17 18.83 -1.93 1.66
C ASP A 17 20.26 -1.44 1.93
N ALA A 18 20.50 -0.14 1.72
CA ALA A 18 21.82 0.45 1.96
C ALA A 18 22.23 0.47 3.44
N ALA A 19 21.26 0.34 4.36
CA ALA A 19 21.50 0.32 5.79
C ALA A 19 21.58 -1.10 6.37
N ASP A 20 21.46 -2.15 5.54
CA ASP A 20 21.34 -3.55 5.97
C ASP A 20 20.32 -3.70 7.10
N PHE A 21 19.10 -3.21 6.85
CA PHE A 21 18.07 -3.12 7.87
C PHE A 21 17.73 -4.51 8.43
N GLU A 22 17.73 -4.61 9.77
CA GLU A 22 17.67 -5.88 10.50
C GLU A 22 16.37 -6.67 10.30
N ASN A 23 15.27 -5.99 10.00
CA ASN A 23 13.94 -6.61 9.94
C ASN A 23 13.51 -6.87 8.49
N ASP A 24 12.79 -7.97 8.28
CA ASP A 24 12.21 -8.31 6.99
C ASP A 24 11.16 -7.27 6.58
N TYR A 25 11.23 -6.81 5.34
CA TYR A 25 10.26 -5.86 4.81
C TYR A 25 9.92 -6.15 3.35
N ALA A 26 8.68 -5.81 2.97
CA ALA A 26 8.20 -5.95 1.61
C ALA A 26 7.59 -4.64 1.11
N HIS A 27 7.95 -4.24 -0.12
CA HIS A 27 7.36 -3.08 -0.79
C HIS A 27 6.38 -3.55 -1.88
N HIS A 28 5.09 -3.35 -1.63
CA HIS A 28 4.02 -3.71 -2.55
C HIS A 28 3.48 -2.48 -3.29
N VAL A 29 3.38 -2.59 -4.61
CA VAL A 29 2.84 -1.54 -5.47
C VAL A 29 1.56 -2.03 -6.14
N TYR A 30 0.47 -1.30 -5.94
CA TYR A 30 -0.83 -1.64 -6.52
C TYR A 30 -1.16 -0.71 -7.69
N SER A 31 -1.19 -1.27 -8.90
CA SER A 31 -1.46 -0.51 -10.12
C SER A 31 -2.84 0.12 -10.09
N GLY A 32 -2.93 1.40 -10.45
CA GLY A 32 -4.18 2.15 -10.45
C GLY A 32 -4.70 2.52 -9.06
N ALA A 33 -4.04 2.11 -7.97
CA ALA A 33 -4.45 2.45 -6.61
C ALA A 33 -4.05 3.88 -6.23
N GLY A 34 -4.90 4.55 -5.45
CA GLY A 34 -4.70 5.89 -4.93
C GLY A 34 -3.96 5.92 -3.59
N HIS A 35 -4.07 7.07 -2.93
CA HIS A 35 -3.49 7.31 -1.61
C HIS A 35 -4.23 6.53 -0.50
N ILE A 36 -5.55 6.43 -0.60
CA ILE A 36 -6.38 5.81 0.42
C ILE A 36 -6.62 4.34 0.07
N ILE A 37 -5.93 3.45 0.77
CA ILE A 37 -6.21 2.01 0.80
C ILE A 37 -6.78 1.72 2.19
N THR A 38 -8.03 1.25 2.24
CA THR A 38 -8.79 0.98 3.47
C THR A 38 -9.08 -0.52 3.60
N LEU A 39 -10.04 -0.89 4.45
CA LEU A 39 -10.55 -2.25 4.56
C LEU A 39 -11.21 -2.71 3.24
N PRO A 40 -11.15 -4.02 2.94
CA PRO A 40 -11.88 -4.60 1.83
C PRO A 40 -13.37 -4.24 1.89
N TYR A 41 -13.94 -3.84 0.75
CA TYR A 41 -15.37 -3.52 0.60
C TYR A 41 -15.88 -2.34 1.42
N TRP A 42 -14.99 -1.50 1.96
CA TRP A 42 -15.41 -0.24 2.59
C TRP A 42 -16.19 0.62 1.59
N PRO A 43 -17.35 1.20 1.97
CA PRO A 43 -18.21 1.94 1.04
C PRO A 43 -17.45 3.13 0.45
N TYR A 44 -17.16 3.01 -0.85
CA TYR A 44 -16.19 3.86 -1.55
C TYR A 44 -16.69 5.29 -1.80
N GLU A 45 -17.99 5.51 -1.76
CA GLU A 45 -18.61 6.85 -1.82
C GLU A 45 -18.11 7.78 -0.70
N SER A 46 -17.63 7.21 0.42
CA SER A 46 -17.01 7.99 1.51
C SER A 46 -15.56 8.43 1.22
N LEU A 47 -14.95 7.93 0.14
CA LEU A 47 -13.52 8.09 -0.19
C LEU A 47 -13.28 8.60 -1.62
N SER A 48 -14.33 8.85 -2.40
CA SER A 48 -14.24 9.37 -3.76
C SER A 48 -13.93 10.87 -3.76
N ASP A 49 -12.66 11.18 -3.58
CA ASP A 49 -12.10 12.51 -3.82
C ASP A 49 -10.91 12.37 -4.77
N ASP A 50 -11.00 13.05 -5.91
CA ASP A 50 -10.01 12.99 -7.00
C ASP A 50 -8.61 13.38 -6.52
N ARG A 51 -8.48 14.14 -5.43
CA ARG A 51 -7.19 14.51 -4.82
C ARG A 51 -6.43 13.31 -4.29
N PHE A 52 -7.11 12.23 -3.92
CA PHE A 52 -6.48 11.00 -3.43
C PHE A 52 -6.16 10.01 -4.56
N GLY A 53 -6.69 10.25 -5.76
CA GLY A 53 -6.40 9.48 -6.97
C GLY A 53 -6.79 8.00 -6.88
N GLY A 54 -6.41 7.28 -7.93
CA GLY A 54 -6.83 5.90 -8.15
C GLY A 54 -8.29 5.79 -8.58
N THR A 55 -8.72 4.58 -8.90
CA THR A 55 -10.13 4.30 -9.25
C THR A 55 -10.78 3.48 -8.14
N PRO A 56 -12.11 3.57 -7.95
CA PRO A 56 -12.82 2.76 -6.96
C PRO A 56 -12.49 1.26 -7.05
N THR A 57 -12.47 0.72 -8.28
CA THR A 57 -12.12 -0.68 -8.54
C THR A 57 -10.67 -1.00 -8.16
N ALA A 58 -9.72 -0.12 -8.51
CA ALA A 58 -8.31 -0.38 -8.23
C ALA A 58 -7.99 -0.26 -6.74
N ASN A 59 -8.60 0.69 -6.04
CA ASN A 59 -8.39 0.86 -4.60
C ASN A 59 -9.05 -0.29 -3.81
N ASN A 60 -10.25 -0.74 -4.20
CA ASN A 60 -10.86 -1.92 -3.58
C ASN A 60 -10.03 -3.19 -3.85
N ARG A 61 -9.50 -3.37 -5.07
CA ARG A 61 -8.59 -4.48 -5.38
C ARG A 61 -7.32 -4.42 -4.53
N ALA A 62 -6.75 -3.23 -4.34
CA ALA A 62 -5.59 -3.03 -3.47
C ALA A 62 -5.93 -3.39 -2.01
N ALA A 63 -7.08 -2.96 -1.50
CA ALA A 63 -7.55 -3.30 -0.14
C ALA A 63 -7.72 -4.82 0.06
N ILE A 64 -8.41 -5.50 -0.86
CA ILE A 64 -8.60 -6.97 -0.84
C ILE A 64 -7.27 -7.71 -0.84
N THR A 65 -6.25 -7.17 -1.53
CA THR A 65 -4.95 -7.82 -1.63
C THR A 65 -4.03 -7.48 -0.44
N ALA A 66 -4.07 -6.24 0.04
CA ALA A 66 -3.20 -5.76 1.10
C ALA A 66 -3.65 -6.25 2.47
N TRP A 67 -4.96 -6.30 2.73
CA TRP A 67 -5.49 -6.61 4.06
C TRP A 67 -5.10 -8.00 4.59
N PRO A 68 -5.25 -9.10 3.82
CA PRO A 68 -4.78 -10.41 4.27
C PRO A 68 -3.28 -10.42 4.58
N ARG A 69 -2.45 -9.76 3.75
CA ARG A 69 -1.00 -9.68 4.00
C ARG A 69 -0.65 -8.93 5.27
N THR A 70 -1.39 -7.86 5.56
CA THR A 70 -1.23 -7.11 6.81
C THR A 70 -1.51 -8.01 8.01
N LEU A 71 -2.59 -8.81 7.94
CA LEU A 71 -2.92 -9.78 8.99
C LEU A 71 -1.84 -10.88 9.10
N ASP A 72 -1.40 -11.45 7.98
CA ASP A 72 -0.33 -12.45 7.94
C ASP A 72 0.97 -11.93 8.57
N TYR A 73 1.30 -10.65 8.35
CA TYR A 73 2.50 -10.03 8.93
C TYR A 73 2.36 -9.80 10.45
N PHE A 74 1.16 -9.44 10.92
CA PHE A 74 0.87 -9.37 12.35
C PHE A 74 0.94 -10.75 13.02
N ASP A 75 0.38 -11.78 12.39
CA ASP A 75 0.38 -13.16 12.91
C ASP A 75 1.80 -13.75 12.98
N GLN A 76 2.71 -13.31 12.11
CA GLN A 76 4.13 -13.70 12.14
C GLN A 76 4.93 -13.03 13.28
N GLY A 77 4.32 -12.12 14.02
CA GLY A 77 4.87 -11.54 15.24
C GLY A 77 5.64 -10.24 15.07
N LEU A 78 5.37 -9.46 13.99
CA LEU A 78 6.04 -8.18 13.72
C LEU A 78 7.57 -8.31 13.79
N ARG A 79 8.11 -9.13 12.88
CA ARG A 79 9.54 -9.39 12.77
C ARG A 79 10.24 -8.26 12.04
#